data_AF-A0A0N9HR41-F1
#
_entry.id   AF-A0A0N9HR41-F1
#
_cell.length_a   1.000
_cell.length_b   1.000
_cell.length_c   1.000
_cell.angle_alpha   90.00
_cell.angle_beta   90.00
_cell.angle_gamma   90.00
#
_symmetry.space_group_name_H-M   'P 1'
#
loop_
_entity.id
_entity.type
_entity.pdbx_description
1 polymer ?
#
loop_
_entity_poly.entity_id
_entity_poly.type
_entity_poly.pdbx_seq_one_letter_code
_entity_poly.pdbx_strand_id
1 'polypeptide(L)'
;MPRFPSCHARTRTQPSSSPSLSHSALNARPRKRPRVTVSQSPLVMDQIVRLELLASQQAFWHAVKTRDEEAFAEGWTQTVQRATLAVQSGALSYSTLILLRTVLSQVAIVASHLHDYEAAARQTTDRNLVQVQELLKDVSSENSTALRSTEAPAVPSRLPFAPNDLLAPYRRWFLDHFSYPYLTTADK
;
A
#
# COMPACT_ATOMS: atom_id res chain seq x y z
N MET A 1 -34.51 -29.64 7.10
CA MET A 1 -33.72 -30.29 6.04
C MET A 1 -33.85 -29.50 4.75
N PRO A 2 -32.85 -28.70 4.34
CA PRO A 2 -32.83 -28.09 3.02
C PRO A 2 -32.09 -29.00 2.03
N ARG A 3 -32.76 -29.34 0.92
CA ARG A 3 -32.18 -30.04 -0.22
C ARG A 3 -31.57 -28.99 -1.17
N PHE A 4 -30.26 -29.06 -1.41
CA PHE A 4 -29.64 -28.32 -2.52
C PHE A 4 -29.52 -29.23 -3.76
N PRO A 5 -29.77 -28.71 -4.98
CA PRO A 5 -29.74 -29.51 -6.19
C PRO A 5 -28.33 -29.71 -6.75
N SER A 6 -28.23 -30.84 -7.44
CA SER A 6 -27.11 -31.47 -8.15
C SER A 6 -26.14 -30.56 -8.91
N CYS A 7 -24.85 -30.85 -8.70
CA CYS A 7 -23.72 -30.44 -9.53
C CYS A 7 -23.87 -30.89 -10.99
N HIS A 8 -23.76 -29.95 -11.92
CA HIS A 8 -23.50 -30.21 -13.34
C HIS A 8 -22.18 -29.54 -13.74
N ALA A 9 -21.06 -30.17 -13.35
CA ALA A 9 -19.75 -29.90 -13.95
C ALA A 9 -19.52 -30.92 -15.06
N ARG A 10 -19.88 -30.54 -16.29
CA ARG A 10 -19.65 -31.33 -17.50
C ARG A 10 -18.19 -31.11 -17.93
N THR A 11 -17.29 -31.91 -17.38
CA THR A 11 -15.87 -31.93 -17.74
C THR A 11 -15.73 -32.52 -19.15
N ARG A 12 -15.56 -31.66 -20.17
CA ARG A 12 -15.28 -32.10 -21.54
C ARG A 12 -13.76 -32.18 -21.72
N THR A 13 -13.23 -33.38 -21.59
CA THR A 13 -11.87 -33.73 -22.01
C THR A 13 -11.81 -33.82 -23.54
N GLN A 14 -10.98 -32.99 -24.19
CA GLN A 14 -10.51 -33.26 -25.56
C GLN A 14 -9.06 -33.72 -25.50
N PRO A 15 -8.72 -34.89 -26.07
CA PRO A 15 -7.34 -35.27 -26.32
C PRO A 15 -6.87 -34.90 -27.74
N SER A 16 -5.63 -34.42 -27.77
CA SER A 16 -4.58 -34.62 -28.78
C SER A 16 -4.84 -34.35 -30.27
N SER A 17 -4.02 -33.49 -30.85
CA SER A 17 -3.46 -33.71 -32.20
C SER A 17 -2.03 -33.19 -32.23
N SER A 18 -1.10 -34.12 -32.46
CA SER A 18 0.35 -33.90 -32.56
C SER A 18 0.70 -33.03 -33.76
N PRO A 19 1.72 -32.15 -33.69
CA PRO A 19 2.33 -31.57 -34.89
C PRO A 19 3.33 -32.57 -35.48
N SER A 20 3.09 -32.96 -36.73
CA SER A 20 4.00 -33.74 -37.56
C SER A 20 5.29 -32.95 -37.82
N LEU A 21 6.41 -33.44 -37.28
CA LEU A 21 7.77 -33.05 -37.61
C LEU A 21 8.04 -33.29 -39.10
N SER A 22 7.86 -32.25 -39.91
CA SER A 22 8.34 -32.22 -41.30
C SER A 22 9.74 -31.63 -41.32
N HIS A 23 10.74 -32.51 -41.40
CA HIS A 23 12.11 -32.16 -41.72
C HIS A 23 12.19 -31.66 -43.16
N SER A 24 12.26 -30.34 -43.35
CA SER A 24 12.79 -29.75 -44.57
C SER A 24 14.10 -29.03 -44.24
N ALA A 25 15.19 -29.77 -44.41
CA ALA A 25 16.52 -29.23 -44.54
C ALA A 25 16.60 -28.48 -45.88
N LEU A 26 16.41 -27.15 -45.83
CA LEU A 26 16.82 -26.26 -46.90
C LEU A 26 17.66 -25.15 -46.29
N ASN A 27 18.93 -25.15 -46.69
CA ASN A 27 19.97 -24.19 -46.36
C ASN A 27 19.45 -22.75 -46.39
N ALA A 28 19.13 -22.19 -45.22
CA ALA A 28 18.77 -20.79 -45.06
C ALA A 28 20.06 -19.95 -45.21
N ARG A 29 20.31 -19.47 -46.42
CA ARG A 29 21.25 -18.35 -46.63
C ARG A 29 20.86 -17.21 -45.68
N PRO A 30 21.80 -16.61 -44.94
CA PRO A 30 21.52 -15.44 -44.12
C PRO A 30 21.27 -14.25 -45.05
N ARG A 31 20.01 -14.08 -45.47
CA ARG A 31 19.57 -12.82 -46.08
C ARG A 31 19.69 -11.75 -45.01
N LYS A 32 20.78 -10.99 -45.05
CA LYS A 32 20.89 -9.71 -44.35
C LYS A 32 19.72 -8.85 -44.83
N ARG A 33 18.61 -8.88 -44.10
CA ARG A 33 17.51 -7.94 -44.31
C ARG A 33 18.09 -6.56 -44.02
N PRO A 34 18.01 -5.58 -44.93
CA PRO A 34 18.27 -4.20 -44.58
C PRO A 34 17.35 -3.86 -43.41
N ARG A 35 17.92 -3.55 -42.25
CA ARG A 35 17.16 -2.89 -41.18
C ARG A 35 16.70 -1.58 -41.80
N VAL A 36 15.42 -1.51 -42.15
CA VAL A 36 14.76 -0.24 -42.45
C VAL A 36 14.86 0.54 -41.15
N THR A 37 15.80 1.48 -41.09
CA THR A 37 15.72 2.57 -40.12
C THR A 37 14.47 3.33 -40.48
N VAL A 38 13.36 2.94 -39.87
CA VAL A 38 12.13 3.72 -39.91
C VAL A 38 12.51 5.04 -39.28
N SER A 39 12.81 6.03 -40.12
CA SER A 39 12.83 7.42 -39.73
C SER A 39 11.42 7.71 -39.26
N GLN A 40 11.19 7.52 -37.95
CA GLN A 40 9.90 7.80 -37.34
C GLN A 40 9.59 9.25 -37.68
N SER A 41 8.49 9.47 -38.41
CA SER A 41 8.11 10.84 -38.73
C SER A 41 7.87 11.57 -37.40
N PRO A 42 8.22 12.86 -37.30
CA PRO A 42 8.03 13.64 -36.07
C PRO A 42 6.61 13.51 -35.50
N LEU A 43 5.61 13.38 -36.38
CA LEU A 43 4.20 13.17 -36.02
C LEU A 43 3.95 11.84 -35.27
N VAL A 44 4.65 10.76 -35.64
CA VAL A 44 4.52 9.47 -34.96
C VAL A 44 5.13 9.54 -33.57
N MET A 45 6.29 10.20 -33.43
CA MET A 45 6.93 10.38 -32.13
C MET A 45 6.08 11.25 -31.19
N ASP A 46 5.53 12.37 -31.69
CA ASP A 46 4.62 13.23 -30.91
C ASP A 46 3.43 12.44 -30.36
N GLN A 47 2.80 11.62 -31.20
CA GLN A 47 1.64 10.82 -30.80
C GLN A 47 1.99 9.73 -29.79
N ILE A 48 3.14 9.06 -29.95
CA ILE A 48 3.62 8.06 -28.99
C ILE A 48 3.84 8.71 -27.62
N VAL A 49 4.60 9.80 -27.56
CA VAL A 49 4.91 10.50 -26.30
C VAL A 49 3.63 11.03 -25.66
N ARG A 50 2.69 11.56 -26.44
CA ARG A 50 1.40 12.01 -25.93
C ARG A 50 0.61 10.88 -25.28
N LEU A 51 0.54 9.70 -25.92
CA LEU A 51 -0.16 8.53 -25.36
C LEU A 51 0.53 8.01 -24.10
N GLU A 52 1.86 7.95 -24.09
CA GLU A 52 2.64 7.57 -22.91
C GLU A 52 2.40 8.53 -21.73
N LEU A 53 2.34 9.84 -21.99
CA LEU A 53 2.05 10.83 -20.95
C LEU A 53 0.65 10.65 -20.36
N LEU A 54 -0.37 10.43 -21.18
CA LEU A 54 -1.73 10.18 -20.69
C LEU A 54 -1.82 8.86 -19.91
N ALA A 55 -1.18 7.80 -20.41
CA ALA A 55 -1.12 6.51 -19.70
C ALA A 55 -0.39 6.65 -18.36
N SER A 56 0.71 7.41 -18.31
CA SER A 56 1.45 7.68 -17.09
C SER A 56 0.64 8.51 -16.09
N GLN A 57 -0.14 9.48 -16.56
CA GLN A 57 -1.03 10.25 -15.69
C GLN A 57 -2.10 9.35 -15.07
N GLN A 58 -2.68 8.43 -15.84
CA GLN A 58 -3.63 7.46 -15.31
C GLN A 58 -2.97 6.49 -14.32
N ALA A 59 -1.77 5.99 -14.64
CA ALA A 59 -0.99 5.12 -13.76
C ALA A 59 -0.64 5.82 -12.44
N PHE A 60 -0.33 7.13 -12.49
CA PHE A 60 -0.07 7.93 -11.30
C PHE A 60 -1.28 7.94 -10.35
N TRP A 61 -2.47 8.25 -10.85
CA TRP A 61 -3.69 8.25 -10.04
C TRP A 61 -4.01 6.87 -9.47
N HIS A 62 -3.74 5.81 -10.24
CA HIS A 62 -3.88 4.45 -9.75
C HIS A 62 -2.90 4.16 -8.61
N ALA A 63 -1.61 4.48 -8.80
CA ALA A 63 -0.56 4.27 -7.81
C ALA A 63 -0.84 4.99 -6.50
N VAL A 64 -1.29 6.25 -6.56
CA VAL A 64 -1.70 7.02 -5.37
C VAL A 64 -2.85 6.33 -4.62
N LYS A 65 -3.78 5.70 -5.35
CA LYS A 65 -4.91 4.98 -4.74
C LYS A 65 -4.51 3.63 -4.16
N THR A 66 -3.64 2.88 -4.83
CA THR A 66 -3.22 1.52 -4.42
C THR A 66 -1.98 1.50 -3.55
N ARG A 67 -1.33 2.65 -3.33
CA ARG A 67 -0.02 2.78 -2.66
C ARG A 67 1.09 1.98 -3.35
N ASP A 68 1.05 1.89 -4.68
CA ASP A 68 2.04 1.19 -5.50
C ASP A 68 2.96 2.20 -6.20
N GLU A 69 3.72 2.96 -5.39
CA GLU A 69 4.53 4.09 -5.84
C GLU A 69 5.79 3.64 -6.60
N GLU A 70 6.36 2.49 -6.22
CA GLU A 70 7.58 1.94 -6.82
C GLU A 70 7.37 1.56 -8.30
N ALA A 71 6.32 0.79 -8.59
CA ALA A 71 6.00 0.39 -9.96
C ALA A 71 5.71 1.61 -10.86
N PHE A 72 5.06 2.64 -10.31
CA PHE A 72 4.86 3.89 -11.01
C PHE A 72 6.18 4.63 -11.29
N ALA A 73 7.06 4.75 -10.29
CA ALA A 73 8.33 5.47 -10.42
C ALA A 73 9.22 4.89 -11.52
N GLU A 74 9.31 3.57 -11.63
CA GLU A 74 10.06 2.90 -12.70
C GLU A 74 9.51 3.24 -14.10
N GLY A 75 8.19 3.14 -14.29
CA GLY A 75 7.56 3.48 -15.57
C GLY A 75 7.67 4.98 -15.89
N TRP A 76 7.52 5.82 -14.87
CA TRP A 76 7.55 7.27 -14.99
C TRP A 76 8.92 7.79 -15.44
N THR A 77 10.00 7.30 -14.84
CA THR A 77 11.37 7.70 -15.21
C THR A 77 11.67 7.43 -16.68
N GLN A 78 11.23 6.28 -17.20
CA GLN A 78 11.39 5.93 -18.61
C GLN A 78 10.60 6.86 -19.53
N THR A 79 9.34 7.15 -19.19
CA THR A 79 8.49 8.07 -19.96
C THR A 79 9.09 9.47 -20.00
N VAL A 80 9.57 9.98 -18.86
CA VAL A 80 10.23 11.29 -18.80
C VAL A 80 11.50 11.31 -19.65
N GLN A 81 12.35 10.28 -19.55
CA GLN A 81 13.55 10.18 -20.39
C GLN A 81 13.23 10.22 -21.89
N ARG A 82 12.25 9.43 -22.35
CA ARG A 82 11.81 9.44 -23.76
C ARG A 82 11.26 10.81 -24.16
N ALA A 83 10.43 11.42 -23.31
CA ALA A 83 9.90 12.75 -23.56
C ALA A 83 11.03 13.78 -23.68
N THR A 84 12.06 13.75 -22.82
CA THR A 84 13.20 14.67 -22.92
C THR A 84 13.98 14.52 -24.22
N LEU A 85 14.20 13.30 -24.69
CA LEU A 85 14.84 13.05 -25.98
C LEU A 85 13.98 13.57 -27.15
N ALA A 86 12.66 13.40 -27.07
CA ALA A 86 11.72 13.93 -28.06
C ALA A 86 11.68 15.47 -28.07
N VAL A 87 11.80 16.12 -26.90
CA VAL A 87 11.95 17.58 -26.79
C VAL A 87 13.24 18.03 -27.45
N GLN A 88 14.38 17.40 -27.13
CA GLN A 88 15.71 17.78 -27.64
C GLN A 88 15.81 17.63 -29.17
N SER A 89 15.11 16.65 -29.74
CA SER A 89 15.03 16.43 -31.19
C SER A 89 14.00 17.33 -31.89
N GLY A 90 13.25 18.16 -31.16
CA GLY A 90 12.20 19.01 -31.73
C GLY A 90 11.02 18.22 -32.32
N ALA A 91 10.83 16.98 -31.89
CA ALA A 91 9.81 16.08 -32.43
C ALA A 91 8.41 16.29 -31.84
N LEU A 92 8.29 17.08 -30.76
CA LEU A 92 7.03 17.30 -30.06
C LEU A 92 6.28 18.54 -30.54
N SER A 93 4.97 18.41 -30.64
CA SER A 93 4.08 19.54 -30.88
C SER A 93 3.96 20.41 -29.63
N TYR A 94 3.64 21.69 -29.82
CA TYR A 94 3.40 22.62 -28.71
C TYR A 94 2.33 22.12 -27.74
N SER A 95 1.29 21.45 -28.26
CA SER A 95 0.22 20.87 -27.44
C SER A 95 0.73 19.77 -26.51
N THR A 96 1.64 18.93 -26.99
CA THR A 96 2.26 17.85 -26.20
C THR A 96 3.25 18.39 -25.19
N LEU A 97 3.95 19.48 -25.50
CA LEU A 97 4.81 20.17 -24.53
C LEU A 97 4.02 20.76 -23.35
N ILE A 98 2.85 21.37 -23.62
CA ILE A 98 1.95 21.85 -22.56
C ILE A 98 1.46 20.67 -21.71
N LEU A 99 1.06 19.57 -22.35
CA LEU A 99 0.64 18.36 -21.63
C LEU A 99 1.75 17.83 -20.72
N LEU A 100 2.97 17.68 -21.25
CA LEU A 100 4.15 17.24 -20.50
C LEU A 100 4.38 18.13 -19.27
N ARG A 101 4.41 19.45 -19.45
CA ARG A 101 4.57 20.41 -18.34
C ARG A 101 3.48 20.23 -17.28
N THR A 102 2.24 20.06 -17.73
CA THR A 102 1.07 19.92 -16.85
C THR A 102 1.19 18.66 -16.00
N VAL A 103 1.45 17.50 -16.63
CA VAL A 103 1.61 16.22 -15.93
C VAL A 103 2.80 16.28 -14.96
N LEU A 104 3.96 16.79 -15.40
CA LEU A 104 5.12 16.98 -14.53
C LEU A 104 4.78 17.82 -13.29
N SER A 105 4.08 18.94 -13.47
CA SER A 105 3.71 19.82 -12.35
C SER A 105 2.74 19.15 -11.37
N GLN A 106 1.77 18.40 -11.87
CA GLN A 106 0.82 17.67 -11.02
C GLN A 106 1.51 16.60 -10.19
N VAL A 107 2.38 15.80 -10.82
CA VAL A 107 3.16 14.76 -10.13
C VAL A 107 4.06 15.41 -9.07
N ALA A 108 4.72 16.52 -9.40
CA ALA A 108 5.59 17.23 -8.46
C ALA A 108 4.83 17.77 -7.24
N ILE A 109 3.68 18.41 -7.45
CA ILE A 109 2.84 18.96 -6.36
C ILE A 109 2.36 17.85 -5.43
N VAL A 110 1.85 16.75 -6.00
CA VAL A 110 1.34 15.64 -5.18
C VAL A 110 2.48 14.96 -4.44
N ALA A 111 3.63 14.74 -5.09
CA ALA A 111 4.81 14.15 -4.46
C ALA A 111 5.33 15.03 -3.31
N SER A 112 5.39 16.36 -3.47
CA SER A 112 5.81 17.25 -2.39
C SER A 112 4.85 17.20 -1.20
N HIS A 113 3.54 17.22 -1.45
CA HIS A 113 2.55 17.12 -0.38
C HIS A 113 2.63 15.78 0.36
N LEU A 114 2.78 14.66 -0.36
CA LEU A 114 2.95 13.34 0.26
C LEU A 114 4.20 13.31 1.14
N HIS A 115 5.30 13.88 0.68
CA HIS A 115 6.53 14.00 1.45
C HIS A 115 6.33 14.85 2.73
N ASP A 116 5.66 15.99 2.63
CA ASP A 116 5.36 16.87 3.77
C ASP A 116 4.48 16.16 4.81
N TYR A 117 3.47 15.41 4.36
CA TYR A 117 2.61 14.62 5.25
C TYR A 117 3.38 13.49 5.95
N GLU A 118 4.26 12.81 5.23
CA GLU A 118 5.10 11.77 5.81
C GLU A 118 6.06 12.35 6.87
N ALA A 119 6.68 13.49 6.58
CA ALA A 119 7.55 14.19 7.52
C ALA A 119 6.79 14.63 8.78
N ALA A 120 5.60 15.23 8.62
CA ALA A 120 4.76 15.64 9.74
C ALA A 120 4.26 14.46 10.58
N ALA A 121 3.92 13.34 9.93
CA ALA A 121 3.52 12.11 10.63
C ALA A 121 4.67 11.56 11.48
N ARG A 122 5.88 11.46 10.91
CA ARG A 122 7.10 11.03 11.64
C ARG A 122 7.40 11.94 12.83
N GLN A 123 7.36 13.25 12.63
CA GLN A 123 7.57 14.22 13.71
C GLN A 123 6.56 14.05 14.85
N THR A 124 5.30 13.80 14.51
CA THR A 124 4.23 13.60 15.50
C THR A 124 4.44 12.31 16.27
N THR A 125 4.81 11.21 15.60
CA THR A 125 5.11 9.94 16.27
C THR A 125 6.31 10.07 17.19
N ASP A 126 7.37 10.75 16.77
CA ASP A 126 8.57 10.95 17.59
C ASP A 126 8.26 11.77 18.84
N ARG A 127 7.49 12.86 18.70
CA ARG A 127 7.05 13.68 19.82
C ARG A 127 6.20 12.87 20.81
N ASN A 128 5.27 12.07 20.31
CA ASN A 128 4.41 11.24 21.16
C ASN A 128 5.23 10.18 21.90
N LEU A 129 6.24 9.58 21.24
CA LEU A 129 7.13 8.62 21.89
C LEU A 129 7.92 9.26 23.03
N VAL A 130 8.45 10.48 22.84
CA VAL A 130 9.14 11.22 23.90
C VAL A 130 8.20 11.51 25.07
N GLN A 131 6.99 12.00 24.80
CA GLN A 131 6.00 12.28 25.85
C GLN A 131 5.61 11.04 26.65
N VAL A 132 5.39 9.90 25.97
CA VAL A 132 5.09 8.63 26.63
C VAL A 132 6.26 8.17 27.50
N GLN A 133 7.51 8.31 27.01
CA GLN A 133 8.70 7.96 27.80
C GLN A 133 8.87 8.85 29.03
N GLU A 134 8.57 10.14 28.94
CA GLU A 134 8.59 11.07 30.07
C GLU A 134 7.54 10.67 31.12
N LEU A 135 6.29 10.46 30.71
CA LEU A 135 5.22 10.03 31.62
C LEU A 135 5.53 8.69 32.31
N LEU A 136 6.11 7.73 31.59
CA LEU A 136 6.50 6.44 32.17
C LEU A 136 7.64 6.59 33.20
N LYS A 137 8.57 7.53 32.99
CA LYS A 137 9.62 7.84 33.98
C LYS A 137 9.02 8.45 35.25
N ASP A 138 8.08 9.39 35.10
CA ASP A 138 7.42 10.05 36.22
C ASP A 138 6.62 9.05 37.07
N VAL A 139 5.83 8.17 36.43
CA VAL A 139 5.07 7.10 37.12
C VAL A 139 6.00 6.12 37.86
N SER A 140 7.15 5.80 37.27
CA SER A 140 8.14 4.91 37.91
C SER A 140 8.77 5.56 39.16
N SER A 141 8.90 6.89 39.15
CA SER A 141 9.47 7.66 40.25
C SER A 141 8.47 7.88 41.39
N GLU A 142 7.20 8.17 41.09
CA GLU A 142 6.14 8.38 42.08
C GLU A 142 5.75 7.09 42.83
N ASN A 143 5.70 5.95 42.13
CA ASN A 143 5.42 4.64 42.74
C ASN A 143 6.51 4.16 43.70
N SER A 144 7.73 4.69 43.58
CA SER A 144 8.83 4.39 44.51
C SER A 144 8.75 5.18 45.82
N THR A 145 8.05 6.33 45.83
CA THR A 145 7.85 7.17 47.02
C THR A 145 6.55 6.87 47.80
N ALA A 146 5.53 6.30 47.15
CA ALA A 146 4.24 5.99 47.80
C ALA A 146 4.25 4.75 48.72
N LEU A 147 5.37 4.02 48.84
CA LEU A 147 5.52 2.88 49.74
C LEU A 147 5.97 3.26 51.17
N ARG A 148 6.09 4.56 51.48
CA ARG A 148 6.36 5.01 52.85
C ARG A 148 5.30 6.00 53.30
N SER A 149 4.61 5.59 54.38
CA SER A 149 3.83 6.44 55.28
C SER A 149 2.36 6.70 54.89
N THR A 150 1.53 5.68 55.15
CA THR A 150 0.18 5.94 55.67
C THR A 150 -0.03 5.06 56.89
N GLU A 151 0.37 5.59 58.04
CA GLU A 151 -0.03 5.07 59.36
C GLU A 151 -1.53 5.34 59.50
N ALA A 152 -2.35 4.31 59.29
CA ALA A 152 -3.80 4.39 59.45
C ALA A 152 -4.17 4.19 60.94
N PRO A 153 -5.09 4.98 61.51
CA PRO A 153 -5.57 4.77 62.86
C PRO A 153 -6.41 3.49 62.93
N ALA A 154 -6.21 2.73 64.01
CA ALA A 154 -6.83 1.44 64.26
C ALA A 154 -8.38 1.54 64.30
N VAL A 155 -9.04 0.76 63.45
CA VAL A 155 -10.48 0.43 63.54
C VAL A 155 -10.63 -1.09 63.33
N PRO A 156 -11.51 -1.78 64.09
CA PRO A 156 -11.34 -3.20 64.35
C PRO A 156 -11.91 -4.10 63.25
N SER A 157 -11.11 -5.10 62.89
CA SER A 157 -11.49 -6.47 62.51
C SER A 157 -12.85 -6.67 61.83
N ARG A 158 -12.85 -6.70 60.48
CA ARG A 158 -13.76 -7.59 59.73
C ARG A 158 -13.07 -8.20 58.50
N LEU A 159 -12.93 -9.53 58.60
CA LEU A 159 -12.84 -10.58 57.57
C LEU A 159 -11.55 -10.69 56.73
N PRO A 160 -11.13 -11.93 56.41
CA PRO A 160 -9.86 -12.18 55.74
C PRO A 160 -9.98 -11.81 54.26
N PHE A 161 -9.22 -10.80 53.84
CA PHE A 161 -8.99 -10.48 52.45
C PHE A 161 -8.48 -11.72 51.72
N ALA A 162 -9.23 -12.21 50.75
CA ALA A 162 -8.74 -13.23 49.83
C ALA A 162 -7.72 -12.57 48.87
N PRO A 163 -6.60 -13.24 48.56
CA PRO A 163 -5.49 -12.68 47.78
C PRO A 163 -5.83 -12.27 46.32
N ASN A 164 -7.08 -12.42 45.88
CA ASN A 164 -7.56 -12.08 44.55
C ASN A 164 -8.13 -10.65 44.41
N ASP A 165 -8.17 -9.86 45.49
CA ASP A 165 -8.74 -8.51 45.47
C ASP A 165 -7.89 -7.46 44.74
N LEU A 166 -6.61 -7.75 44.45
CA LEU A 166 -5.76 -6.86 43.65
C LEU A 166 -6.20 -6.76 42.18
N LEU A 167 -7.01 -7.72 41.69
CA LEU A 167 -7.60 -7.72 40.34
C LEU A 167 -9.06 -7.20 40.32
N ALA A 168 -9.60 -6.81 41.48
CA ALA A 168 -11.00 -6.41 41.61
C ALA A 168 -11.39 -5.14 40.82
N PRO A 169 -10.53 -4.11 40.62
CA PRO A 169 -10.92 -2.92 39.87
C PRO A 169 -11.23 -3.22 38.41
N TYR A 170 -10.36 -3.98 37.74
CA TYR A 170 -10.56 -4.35 36.34
C TYR A 170 -11.72 -5.32 36.17
N ARG A 171 -11.89 -6.25 37.11
CA ARG A 171 -13.02 -7.19 37.11
C ARG A 171 -14.36 -6.47 37.25
N ARG A 172 -14.47 -5.48 38.14
CA ARG A 172 -15.69 -4.68 38.29
C ARG A 172 -15.97 -3.85 37.04
N TRP A 173 -14.96 -3.16 36.51
CA TRP A 173 -15.10 -2.40 35.28
C TRP A 173 -15.55 -3.29 34.11
N PHE A 174 -14.94 -4.46 33.94
CA PHE A 174 -15.28 -5.40 32.87
C PHE A 174 -16.72 -5.92 32.98
N LEU A 175 -17.18 -6.27 34.19
CA LEU A 175 -18.55 -6.74 34.42
C LEU A 175 -19.60 -5.62 34.24
N ASP A 176 -19.25 -4.38 34.58
CA ASP A 176 -20.13 -3.23 34.36
C ASP A 176 -20.27 -2.86 32.88
N HIS A 177 -19.25 -3.13 32.06
CA HIS A 177 -19.21 -2.71 30.65
C HIS A 177 -19.53 -3.85 29.67
N PHE A 178 -19.42 -5.11 30.09
CA PHE A 178 -19.77 -6.28 29.30
C PHE A 178 -20.83 -7.11 30.04
N SER A 179 -22.10 -6.74 29.86
CA SER A 179 -23.24 -7.41 30.48
C SER A 179 -23.47 -8.86 29.98
N TYR A 180 -22.77 -9.28 28.91
CA TYR A 180 -22.85 -10.63 28.33
C TYR A 180 -21.45 -11.12 27.87
N PRO A 181 -20.57 -11.55 28.79
CA PRO A 181 -19.21 -11.95 28.45
C PRO A 181 -19.12 -13.35 27.82
N TYR A 182 -20.22 -14.09 27.77
CA TYR A 182 -20.31 -15.36 27.06
C TYR A 182 -21.52 -15.31 26.14
N LEU A 183 -21.27 -15.47 24.84
CA LEU A 183 -22.26 -15.67 23.80
C LEU A 183 -23.29 -16.70 24.27
N THR A 184 -24.56 -16.33 24.28
CA THR A 184 -25.64 -17.27 24.55
C THR A 184 -25.66 -18.30 23.41
N THR A 185 -26.19 -19.49 23.68
CA THR A 185 -26.31 -20.59 22.70
C THR A 185 -27.15 -20.26 21.46
N ALA A 186 -27.60 -19.02 21.29
CA ALA A 186 -28.32 -18.50 20.13
C ALA A 186 -27.39 -18.10 18.96
N ASP A 187 -26.07 -18.04 19.17
CA ASP A 187 -25.05 -17.84 18.12
C ASP A 187 -24.42 -19.16 17.62
N LYS A 188 -25.16 -20.28 17.72
CA LYS A 188 -24.78 -21.59 17.13
C LYS A 188 -25.74 -22.01 16.02
#